data_AF-A0A954RVL8-F1
#
_entry.id   AF-A0A954RVL8-F1
#
_cell.length_a   1.000
_cell.length_b   1.000
_cell.length_c   1.000
_cell.angle_alpha   90.00
_cell.angle_beta   90.00
_cell.angle_gamma   90.00
#
_symmetry.space_group_name_H-M   'P 1'
#
loop_
_entity.id
_entity.type
_entity.pdbx_description
1 polymer ?
#
loop_
_entity_poly.entity_id
_entity_poly.type
_entity_poly.pdbx_seq_one_letter_code
_entity_poly.pdbx_strand_id
1 'polypeptide(L)'
;MKWRGHRQSDNVEDRRMSGKQVMAFGGGGSVVMIIIALLLGADPMALLQQQGNPGGGQGQNRELTDKEKEYKKFASTVLAFTEDVWTEQFRKEGKTYKAPQMVLFSDGVQTQGCGSASSAVGPFYCPADKTVYLDPTFFEDLEKKLGGSKAEFSQAYVIAHEVGHH
;
A
#
# COMPACT_ATOMS: atom_id res chain seq x y z
N MET A 1 13.75 -12.83 14.27
CA MET A 1 12.47 -12.69 15.02
C MET A 1 11.55 -13.83 14.59
N LYS A 2 10.74 -14.44 15.47
CA LYS A 2 9.78 -15.47 15.00
C LYS A 2 8.50 -14.77 14.50
N TRP A 3 8.27 -14.81 13.19
CA TRP A 3 7.09 -14.20 12.55
C TRP A 3 6.33 -15.16 11.64
N ARG A 4 7.02 -16.16 11.06
CA ARG A 4 6.38 -17.16 10.19
C ARG A 4 5.34 -17.98 10.97
N GLY A 5 4.17 -18.18 10.38
CA GLY A 5 3.06 -18.91 10.98
C GLY A 5 2.14 -18.07 11.88
N HIS A 6 2.43 -16.79 12.10
CA HIS A 6 1.54 -15.89 12.82
C HIS A 6 0.44 -15.31 11.91
N ARG A 7 -0.58 -14.69 12.53
CA ARG A 7 -1.64 -13.94 11.85
C ARG A 7 -1.01 -12.88 10.93
N GLN A 8 -1.62 -12.67 9.77
CA GLN A 8 -1.32 -11.58 8.86
C GLN A 8 -2.48 -10.59 8.91
N SER A 9 -2.18 -9.30 8.84
CA SER A 9 -3.20 -8.25 8.78
C SER A 9 -3.88 -8.24 7.41
N ASP A 10 -5.19 -8.03 7.41
CA ASP A 10 -6.00 -7.82 6.21
C ASP A 10 -5.94 -6.34 5.73
N ASN A 11 -5.31 -5.44 6.50
CA ASN A 11 -5.16 -4.01 6.18
C ASN A 11 -3.93 -3.73 5.30
N VAL A 12 -3.50 -4.69 4.47
CA VAL A 12 -2.34 -4.54 3.58
C VAL A 12 -2.77 -4.63 2.12
N GLU A 13 -2.67 -3.51 1.42
CA GLU A 13 -2.87 -3.40 -0.02
C GLU A 13 -1.52 -3.52 -0.74
N ASP A 14 -1.43 -4.41 -1.73
CA ASP A 14 -0.21 -4.58 -2.52
C ASP A 14 -0.38 -3.96 -3.91
N ARG A 15 0.09 -2.71 -4.07
CA ARG A 15 -0.02 -1.94 -5.32
C ARG A 15 1.13 -2.18 -6.28
N ARG A 16 2.12 -2.99 -5.90
CA ARG A 16 3.22 -3.43 -6.78
C ARG A 16 2.69 -4.24 -7.96
N MET A 17 1.55 -4.90 -7.78
CA MET A 17 0.80 -5.59 -8.83
C MET A 17 -0.29 -4.71 -9.44
N SER A 18 0.03 -3.50 -9.90
CA SER A 18 -0.95 -2.71 -10.66
C SER A 18 -1.05 -3.20 -12.11
N GLY A 19 -1.69 -4.37 -12.23
CA GLY A 19 -2.04 -5.08 -13.45
C GLY A 19 -3.24 -6.02 -13.24
N LYS A 20 -4.07 -5.75 -12.24
CA LYS A 20 -5.43 -6.30 -12.17
C LYS A 20 -6.39 -5.16 -11.88
N GLN A 21 -6.59 -4.31 -12.88
CA GLN A 21 -7.92 -3.76 -13.10
C GLN A 21 -8.87 -4.95 -13.11
N VAL A 22 -9.53 -5.21 -11.97
CA VAL A 22 -10.89 -5.70 -12.05
C VAL A 22 -11.69 -4.52 -12.60
N MET A 23 -11.56 -4.29 -13.91
CA MET A 23 -12.53 -3.58 -14.70
C MET A 23 -13.79 -4.45 -14.68
N ALA A 24 -14.52 -4.40 -13.58
CA ALA A 24 -15.95 -4.65 -13.59
C ALA A 24 -16.65 -3.39 -14.16
N PHE A 25 -16.23 -2.98 -15.37
CA PHE A 25 -16.93 -2.01 -16.21
C PHE A 25 -17.07 -2.59 -17.62
N GLY A 26 -17.48 -3.85 -17.72
CA GLY A 26 -18.24 -4.34 -18.87
C GLY A 26 -19.64 -4.70 -18.36
N GLY A 27 -20.76 -4.11 -18.79
CA GLY A 27 -20.99 -3.16 -19.86
C GLY A 27 -22.23 -2.30 -19.59
N GLY A 28 -22.17 -1.44 -18.57
CA GLY A 28 -23.24 -0.46 -18.28
C GLY A 28 -22.73 0.90 -17.81
N GLY A 29 -21.76 0.92 -16.89
CA GLY A 29 -21.30 2.18 -16.28
C GLY A 29 -20.53 3.12 -17.22
N SER A 30 -19.72 2.58 -18.14
CA SER A 30 -19.01 3.39 -19.14
C SER A 30 -19.98 4.00 -20.17
N VAL A 31 -20.99 3.23 -20.58
CA VAL A 31 -22.06 3.72 -21.48
C VAL A 31 -22.88 4.81 -20.82
N VAL A 32 -23.24 4.66 -19.54
CA VAL A 32 -23.98 5.69 -18.79
C VAL A 32 -23.18 6.99 -18.69
N MET A 33 -21.87 6.92 -18.41
CA MET A 33 -21.02 8.12 -18.35
C MET A 33 -20.89 8.81 -19.71
N ILE A 34 -20.78 8.06 -20.81
CA ILE A 34 -20.77 8.61 -22.17
C ILE A 34 -22.13 9.25 -22.50
N ILE A 35 -23.24 8.61 -22.13
CA ILE A 35 -24.59 9.16 -22.33
C ILE A 35 -24.77 10.46 -21.53
N ILE A 36 -24.33 10.50 -20.27
CA ILE A 36 -24.39 11.71 -19.44
C ILE A 36 -23.52 12.82 -20.05
N ALA A 37 -22.31 12.49 -20.52
CA ALA A 37 -21.43 13.45 -21.18
C ALA A 37 -22.06 14.03 -22.45
N LEU A 38 -22.71 13.19 -23.28
CA LEU A 38 -23.43 13.62 -24.48
C LEU A 38 -24.64 14.50 -24.15
N LEU A 39 -25.39 14.19 -23.09
CA LEU A 39 -26.52 15.02 -22.64
C LEU A 39 -26.09 16.38 -22.09
N LEU A 40 -24.88 16.46 -21.52
CA LEU A 40 -24.29 17.70 -20.99
C LEU A 40 -23.48 18.47 -22.05
N GLY A 41 -23.46 18.02 -23.30
CA GLY A 41 -22.76 18.69 -24.41
C GLY A 41 -21.23 18.56 -24.36
N ALA A 42 -20.71 17.59 -23.61
CA ALA A 42 -19.28 17.32 -23.51
C ALA A 42 -18.81 16.36 -24.62
N ASP A 43 -17.63 16.64 -25.19
CA ASP A 43 -17.05 15.79 -26.23
C ASP A 43 -16.61 14.42 -25.68
N PRO A 44 -17.16 13.30 -26.18
CA PRO A 44 -16.78 11.96 -25.73
C PRO A 44 -15.31 11.63 -26.05
N MET A 45 -14.74 12.29 -27.06
CA MET A 45 -13.32 12.20 -27.37
C MET A 45 -12.44 12.80 -26.27
N ALA A 46 -12.87 13.86 -25.58
CA ALA A 46 -12.14 14.44 -24.46
C ALA A 46 -12.12 13.50 -23.24
N LEU A 47 -13.21 12.74 -23.02
CA LEU A 47 -13.29 11.73 -21.96
C LEU A 47 -12.34 10.55 -22.24
N LEU A 48 -12.26 10.14 -23.52
CA LEU A 48 -11.34 9.09 -23.97
C LEU A 48 -9.88 9.57 -23.96
N GLN A 49 -9.63 10.86 -24.19
CA GLN A 49 -8.30 11.47 -24.14
C GLN A 49 -7.85 11.77 -22.70
N GLN A 50 -8.76 12.03 -21.77
CA GLN A 50 -8.49 12.09 -20.33
C GLN A 50 -8.13 10.71 -19.75
N GLN A 51 -8.61 9.63 -20.39
CA GLN A 51 -8.16 8.25 -20.13
C GLN A 51 -6.73 7.98 -20.66
N GLY A 52 -6.16 8.91 -21.44
CA GLY A 52 -4.83 8.84 -22.06
C GLY A 52 -3.76 9.74 -21.42
N ASN A 53 -3.97 10.25 -20.19
CA ASN A 53 -2.93 10.95 -19.44
C ASN A 53 -2.32 10.02 -18.37
N PRO A 54 -1.20 9.33 -18.63
CA PRO A 54 -0.55 8.48 -17.65
C PRO A 54 0.36 9.34 -16.78
N GLY A 55 -0.25 10.05 -15.82
CA GLY A 55 0.46 10.68 -14.70
C GLY A 55 0.79 9.68 -13.56
N GLY A 56 0.58 8.38 -13.77
CA GLY A 56 0.94 7.31 -12.84
C GLY A 56 1.65 6.22 -13.62
N GLY A 57 2.84 5.83 -13.16
CA GLY A 57 3.70 4.86 -13.83
C GLY A 57 2.93 3.62 -14.29
N GLN A 58 3.08 3.28 -15.57
CA GLN A 58 2.62 2.01 -16.12
C GLN A 58 3.39 0.89 -15.42
N GLY A 59 2.80 0.32 -14.38
CA GLY A 59 3.22 -0.95 -13.82
C GLY A 59 3.02 -2.03 -14.89
N GLN A 60 4.11 -2.51 -15.48
CA GLN A 60 4.06 -3.75 -16.24
C GLN A 60 3.53 -4.84 -15.30
N ASN A 61 2.54 -5.61 -15.75
CA ASN A 61 1.98 -6.74 -15.01
C ASN A 61 3.06 -7.83 -14.91
N ARG A 62 3.99 -7.67 -13.95
CA ARG A 62 5.02 -8.64 -13.64
C ARG A 62 4.56 -9.51 -12.49
N GLU A 63 4.86 -10.80 -12.58
CA GLU A 63 4.66 -11.68 -11.44
C GLU A 63 5.61 -11.26 -10.30
N LEU A 64 5.09 -11.21 -9.08
CA LEU A 64 5.92 -11.01 -7.90
C LEU A 64 6.83 -12.23 -7.71
N THR A 65 8.09 -11.96 -7.44
CA THR A 65 9.06 -12.97 -7.02
C THR A 65 8.65 -13.59 -5.67
N ASP A 66 9.15 -14.79 -5.38
CA ASP A 66 8.90 -15.43 -4.08
C ASP A 66 9.39 -14.57 -2.90
N LYS A 67 10.48 -13.82 -3.10
CA LYS A 67 11.01 -12.88 -2.11
C LYS A 67 10.03 -11.74 -1.84
N GLU A 68 9.43 -11.17 -2.87
CA GLU A 68 8.45 -10.08 -2.71
C GLU A 68 7.15 -10.54 -2.06
N LYS A 69 6.72 -11.78 -2.36
CA LYS A 69 5.61 -12.44 -1.69
C LYS A 69 5.95 -12.68 -0.21
N GLU A 70 7.19 -13.06 0.10
CA GLU A 70 7.67 -13.22 1.48
C GLU A 70 7.71 -11.89 2.24
N TYR A 71 8.18 -10.81 1.61
CA TYR A 71 8.17 -9.48 2.21
C TYR A 71 6.77 -8.96 2.49
N LYS A 72 5.79 -9.25 1.61
CA LYS A 72 4.39 -8.95 1.90
C LYS A 72 3.94 -9.67 3.18
N LYS A 73 4.16 -10.99 3.26
CA LYS A 73 3.77 -11.78 4.44
C LYS A 73 4.42 -11.24 5.71
N PHE A 74 5.72 -10.90 5.64
CA PHE A 74 6.45 -10.31 6.75
C PHE A 74 5.81 -8.99 7.19
N ALA A 75 5.63 -8.04 6.27
CA ALA A 75 5.02 -6.74 6.57
C ALA A 75 3.59 -6.88 7.14
N SER A 76 2.77 -7.75 6.56
CA SER A 76 1.42 -8.06 7.04
C SER A 76 1.42 -8.67 8.44
N THR A 77 2.38 -9.54 8.77
CA THR A 77 2.51 -10.09 10.13
C THR A 77 2.97 -9.04 11.13
N VAL A 78 3.93 -8.18 10.76
CA VAL A 78 4.36 -7.10 11.66
C VAL A 78 3.21 -6.11 11.91
N LEU A 79 2.45 -5.74 10.88
CA LEU A 79 1.26 -4.90 11.05
C LEU A 79 0.26 -5.57 12.01
N ALA A 80 -0.02 -6.87 11.84
CA ALA A 80 -0.88 -7.62 12.76
C ALA A 80 -0.39 -7.57 14.22
N PHE A 81 0.92 -7.69 14.45
CA PHE A 81 1.46 -7.54 15.81
C PHE A 81 1.22 -6.14 16.38
N THR A 82 1.37 -5.09 15.58
CA THR A 82 1.07 -3.72 16.04
C THR A 82 -0.41 -3.52 16.31
N GLU A 83 -1.30 -4.11 15.50
CA GLU A 83 -2.75 -4.08 15.71
C GLU A 83 -3.11 -4.72 17.05
N ASP A 84 -2.55 -5.89 17.36
CA ASP A 84 -2.85 -6.62 18.59
C ASP A 84 -2.42 -5.81 19.82
N VAL A 85 -1.19 -5.26 19.79
CA VAL A 85 -0.64 -4.45 20.89
C VAL A 85 -1.45 -3.17 21.12
N TRP A 86 -1.72 -2.40 20.06
CA TRP A 86 -2.41 -1.12 20.17
C TRP A 86 -3.90 -1.28 20.48
N THR A 87 -4.55 -2.31 19.94
CA THR A 87 -5.94 -2.64 20.30
C THR A 87 -6.06 -2.90 21.79
N GLU A 88 -5.16 -3.71 22.35
CA GLU A 88 -5.16 -4.00 23.78
C GLU A 88 -4.85 -2.75 24.62
N GLN A 89 -3.91 -1.92 24.19
CA GLN A 89 -3.54 -0.70 24.92
C GLN A 89 -4.68 0.32 24.94
N PHE A 90 -5.34 0.58 23.80
CA PHE A 90 -6.48 1.49 23.73
C PHE A 90 -7.67 0.97 24.53
N ARG A 91 -7.91 -0.35 24.50
CA ARG A 91 -8.97 -0.98 25.29
C ARG A 91 -8.78 -0.75 26.79
N LYS A 92 -7.54 -0.80 27.30
CA LYS A 92 -7.22 -0.47 28.70
C LYS A 92 -7.54 0.98 29.06
N GLU A 93 -7.48 1.89 28.09
CA GLU A 93 -7.85 3.30 28.24
C GLU A 93 -9.34 3.57 27.95
N GLY A 94 -10.16 2.54 27.71
CA GLY A 94 -11.57 2.71 27.35
C GLY A 94 -11.80 3.30 25.96
N LYS A 95 -10.81 3.20 25.06
CA LYS A 95 -10.87 3.69 23.67
C LYS A 95 -10.92 2.52 22.69
N THR A 96 -11.35 2.82 21.47
CA THR A 96 -11.28 1.89 20.34
C THR A 96 -10.13 2.29 19.42
N TYR A 97 -9.16 1.40 19.24
CA TYR A 97 -8.10 1.58 18.25
C TYR A 97 -8.66 1.37 16.84
N LYS A 98 -8.25 2.23 15.90
CA LYS A 98 -8.51 2.05 14.47
C LYS A 98 -7.16 1.80 13.83
N ALA A 99 -6.90 0.61 13.32
CA ALA A 99 -5.61 0.31 12.71
C ALA A 99 -5.39 1.15 11.43
N PRO A 100 -4.14 1.59 11.15
CA PRO A 100 -3.82 2.20 9.87
C PRO A 100 -3.88 1.14 8.75
N GLN A 101 -4.11 1.61 7.53
CA GLN A 101 -3.86 0.79 6.34
C GLN A 101 -2.36 0.73 6.06
N MET A 102 -1.94 -0.25 5.27
CA MET A 102 -0.58 -0.31 4.73
C MET A 102 -0.63 -0.54 3.22
N VAL A 103 0.15 0.22 2.48
CA VAL A 103 0.30 0.10 1.03
C VAL A 103 1.73 -0.30 0.70
N LEU A 104 1.88 -1.44 0.03
CA LEU A 104 3.14 -1.84 -0.58
C LEU A 104 3.24 -1.28 -1.99
N PHE A 105 4.33 -0.61 -2.32
CA PHE A 105 4.57 -0.01 -3.63
C PHE A 105 5.99 -0.30 -4.14
N SER A 106 6.27 0.09 -5.39
CA SER A 106 7.60 0.01 -6.01
C SER A 106 7.88 1.31 -6.76
N ASP A 107 9.12 1.77 -6.71
CA ASP A 107 9.68 2.99 -7.35
C ASP A 107 9.10 4.33 -6.87
N GLY A 108 7.78 4.43 -6.78
CA GLY A 108 7.09 5.61 -6.27
C GLY A 108 5.60 5.38 -6.04
N VAL A 109 5.00 6.27 -5.27
CA VAL A 109 3.59 6.23 -4.92
C VAL A 109 2.99 7.62 -4.91
N GLN A 110 1.80 7.75 -5.49
CA GLN A 110 0.94 8.91 -5.31
C GLN A 110 0.02 8.64 -4.12
N THR A 111 0.20 9.41 -3.06
CA THR A 111 -0.73 9.40 -1.90
C THR A 111 -1.91 10.34 -2.19
N GLN A 112 -3.00 10.17 -1.44
CA GLN A 112 -4.19 11.00 -1.62
C GLN A 112 -4.02 12.37 -0.95
N GLY A 113 -3.38 12.42 0.22
CA GLY A 113 -3.26 13.65 1.02
C GLY A 113 -1.85 14.14 1.33
N CYS A 114 -0.80 13.37 1.01
CA CYS A 114 0.61 13.75 1.27
C CYS A 114 1.42 14.01 -0.02
N GLY A 115 0.81 13.93 -1.20
CA GLY A 115 1.48 14.10 -2.50
C GLY A 115 2.22 12.85 -3.00
N SER A 116 3.15 13.05 -3.92
CA SER A 116 3.98 11.98 -4.50
C SER A 116 5.23 11.71 -3.65
N ALA A 117 5.57 10.45 -3.45
CA ALA A 117 6.83 10.03 -2.83
C ALA A 117 7.54 9.00 -3.71
N SER A 118 8.89 9.00 -3.69
CA SER A 118 9.71 7.97 -4.32
C SER A 118 10.23 6.98 -3.29
N SER A 119 10.69 5.80 -3.72
CA SER A 119 11.26 4.80 -2.79
C SER A 119 12.52 5.28 -2.04
N ALA A 120 13.14 6.36 -2.50
CA ALA A 120 14.32 6.95 -1.85
C ALA A 120 14.03 7.56 -0.48
N VAL A 121 12.77 7.92 -0.17
CA VAL A 121 12.42 8.47 1.15
C VAL A 121 12.31 7.40 2.23
N GLY A 122 12.26 6.12 1.85
CA GLY A 122 12.02 5.01 2.76
C GLY A 122 10.54 4.84 3.15
N PRO A 123 10.24 3.96 4.11
CA PRO A 123 8.88 3.79 4.64
C PRO A 123 8.40 5.07 5.33
N PHE A 124 7.10 5.38 5.23
CA PHE A 124 6.52 6.56 5.87
C PHE A 124 5.03 6.39 6.19
N TYR A 125 4.54 7.09 7.21
CA TYR A 125 3.11 7.25 7.47
C TYR A 125 2.55 8.57 6.90
N CYS A 126 1.40 8.50 6.23
CA CYS A 126 0.64 9.68 5.78
C CYS A 126 -0.58 9.91 6.67
N PRO A 127 -0.60 10.97 7.51
CA PRO A 127 -1.72 11.24 8.43
C PRO A 127 -3.06 11.52 7.74
N ALA A 128 -3.02 12.14 6.55
CA ALA A 128 -4.23 12.43 5.77
C ALA A 128 -4.91 11.14 5.26
N ASP A 129 -4.09 10.14 4.89
CA ASP A 129 -4.57 8.86 4.34
C ASP A 129 -4.74 7.80 5.44
N LYS A 130 -4.23 8.05 6.66
CA LYS A 130 -4.13 7.09 7.77
C LYS A 130 -3.49 5.77 7.32
N THR A 131 -2.44 5.89 6.51
CA THR A 131 -1.85 4.78 5.77
C THR A 131 -0.33 4.82 5.88
N VAL A 132 0.26 3.66 6.17
CA VAL A 132 1.70 3.40 6.08
C VAL A 132 2.05 3.01 4.65
N TYR A 133 3.00 3.70 4.04
CA TYR A 133 3.52 3.41 2.71
C TYR A 133 4.90 2.77 2.85
N LEU A 134 5.10 1.64 2.18
CA LEU A 134 6.32 0.85 2.30
C LEU A 134 6.73 0.34 0.92
N ASP A 135 7.96 0.67 0.48
CA ASP A 135 8.64 -0.06 -0.58
C ASP A 135 9.49 -1.18 0.05
N PRO A 136 9.16 -2.47 -0.18
CA PRO A 136 9.90 -3.58 0.40
C PRO A 136 11.34 -3.74 -0.11
N THR A 137 11.78 -3.03 -1.15
CA THR A 137 13.19 -3.00 -1.57
C THR A 137 14.11 -2.48 -0.46
N PHE A 138 13.60 -1.63 0.43
CA PHE A 138 14.30 -1.21 1.66
C PHE A 138 14.74 -2.40 2.54
N PHE A 139 13.97 -3.50 2.53
CA PHE A 139 14.32 -4.69 3.29
C PHE A 139 15.57 -5.37 2.76
N GLU A 140 15.80 -5.32 1.45
CA GLU A 140 17.01 -5.84 0.83
C GLU A 140 18.24 -5.06 1.25
N ASP A 141 18.12 -3.74 1.36
CA ASP A 141 19.21 -2.88 1.81
C ASP A 141 19.58 -3.15 3.26
N LEU A 142 18.59 -3.39 4.12
CA LEU A 142 18.82 -3.82 5.50
C LEU A 142 19.44 -5.21 5.59
N GLU A 143 18.98 -6.16 4.77
CA GLU A 143 19.58 -7.50 4.68
C GLU A 143 21.05 -7.44 4.26
N LYS A 144 21.37 -6.66 3.22
CA LYS A 144 22.75 -6.49 2.73
C LYS A 144 23.67 -5.87 3.79
N LYS A 145 23.16 -4.93 4.59
CA LYS A 145 23.95 -4.23 5.62
C LYS A 145 24.10 -5.01 6.92
N LEU A 146 23.05 -5.68 7.39
CA LEU A 146 22.99 -6.25 8.74
C LEU A 146 22.99 -7.78 8.76
N GLY A 147 22.41 -8.41 7.74
CA GLY A 147 22.25 -9.86 7.63
C GLY A 147 21.32 -10.50 8.67
N GLY A 148 20.73 -11.63 8.29
CA GLY A 148 20.03 -12.56 9.19
C GLY A 148 18.96 -11.92 10.08
N SER A 149 18.90 -12.34 11.34
CA SER A 149 17.87 -11.93 12.30
C SER A 149 17.94 -10.44 12.71
N LYS A 150 19.10 -9.80 12.53
CA LYS A 150 19.28 -8.36 12.79
C LYS A 150 18.54 -7.52 11.74
N ALA A 151 18.54 -7.96 10.49
CA ALA A 151 17.78 -7.33 9.43
C ALA A 151 16.27 -7.45 9.72
N GLU A 152 15.77 -8.66 9.99
CA GLU A 152 14.34 -8.88 10.31
C GLU A 152 13.85 -7.99 11.48
N PHE A 153 14.63 -7.89 12.56
CA PHE A 153 14.26 -7.03 13.69
C PHE A 153 14.22 -5.55 13.29
N SER A 154 15.22 -5.09 12.53
CA SER A 154 15.31 -3.70 12.10
C SER A 154 14.16 -3.33 11.14
N GLN A 155 13.80 -4.24 10.23
CA GLN A 155 12.65 -4.08 9.33
C GLN A 155 11.34 -3.98 10.11
N ALA A 156 11.14 -4.86 11.10
CA ALA A 156 9.95 -4.83 11.95
C ALA A 156 9.88 -3.55 12.80
N TYR A 157 11.02 -3.10 13.33
CA TYR A 157 11.12 -1.84 14.08
C TYR A 157 10.70 -0.64 13.24
N VAL A 158 11.15 -0.56 11.98
CA VAL A 158 10.77 0.55 11.08
C VAL A 158 9.27 0.54 10.79
N ILE A 159 8.67 -0.63 10.49
CA ILE A 159 7.22 -0.71 10.33
C ILE A 159 6.50 -0.24 11.60
N ALA A 160 6.93 -0.70 12.78
CA ALA A 160 6.33 -0.30 14.04
C ALA A 160 6.51 1.20 14.34
N HIS A 161 7.63 1.80 13.93
CA HIS A 161 7.87 3.24 14.01
C HIS A 161 6.85 4.02 13.18
N GLU A 162 6.64 3.63 11.92
CA GLU A 162 5.64 4.29 11.07
C GLU A 162 4.22 4.12 11.59
N VAL A 163 3.88 2.94 12.13
CA VAL A 163 2.60 2.75 12.82
C VAL A 163 2.49 3.64 14.06
N GLY A 164 3.60 3.93 14.75
CA GLY A 164 3.63 4.84 15.89
C GLY A 164 3.32 6.31 15.56
N HIS A 165 3.38 6.70 14.28
CA HIS A 165 2.92 8.02 13.83
C HIS A 165 1.39 8.11 13.65
N HIS A 166 0.68 6.98 13.68
CA HIS A 166 -0.78 6.90 13.56
C HIS A 166 -1.50 7.38 14.84
#